data_AF-A0AAV0WZB4-F1
#
_entry.id   AF-A0AAV0WZB4-F1
#
_cell.length_a   1.000
_cell.length_b   1.000
_cell.length_c   1.000
_cell.angle_alpha   90.00
_cell.angle_beta   90.00
_cell.angle_gamma   90.00
#
_symmetry.space_group_name_H-M   'P 1'
#
loop_
_entity.id
_entity.type
_entity.pdbx_description
1 polymer ?
#
loop_
_entity_poly.entity_id
_entity_poly.type
_entity_poly.pdbx_seq_one_letter_code
_entity_poly.pdbx_strand_id
1 'polypeptide(L)'
;MKVNDHSFTALSMLSEQHDNVSIALWLKRWLQCNIKPPKISVSDQSIALMSATVQAFTQYNSLEKYLKACFSIVHGGKNVEIPLCYIRNDINHFIHLVTQWKPLKLSKFKRTKQLFGRAMGLLVYCRSIEDANPILEAIFVIALSKYDGAIVSNTKRIVAKRDTPCAKSKKYLQSLISTSQNIVLFDDETEEQHFEGDDSLETDLQNFDLSNSFRDWAKSVSTKCEAQISGIEGEFDNAQYTPDIVPLIINIMKLFPCWSSIMLNVFGYGEDIATSSRSESNFNNIKTRVFNNENMPVRIDDFVGKLVDYYRGDQLIIQTTNHETTQEIISEDNRSFTLSSSNDK
;
A
#
# COMPACT_ATOMS: atom_id res chain seq x y z
N MET A 1 -3.28 -17.79 1.61
CA MET A 1 -4.32 -18.21 0.62
C MET A 1 -5.68 -18.10 1.29
N LYS A 2 -6.77 -17.80 0.57
CA LYS A 2 -8.14 -17.66 1.12
C LYS A 2 -9.06 -18.69 0.46
N VAL A 3 -9.78 -19.48 1.25
CA VAL A 3 -10.75 -20.52 0.86
C VAL A 3 -11.96 -20.38 1.79
N ASN A 4 -13.17 -20.22 1.24
CA ASN A 4 -14.43 -20.08 2.01
C ASN A 4 -14.34 -19.05 3.15
N ASP A 5 -13.81 -17.86 2.85
CA ASP A 5 -13.52 -16.79 3.82
C ASP A 5 -12.49 -17.08 4.92
N HIS A 6 -11.98 -18.30 4.97
CA HIS A 6 -10.86 -18.69 5.81
C HIS A 6 -9.57 -18.53 5.04
N SER A 7 -8.65 -17.74 5.57
CA SER A 7 -7.29 -17.75 5.07
C SER A 7 -6.44 -18.78 5.82
N PHE A 8 -5.31 -19.16 5.26
CA PHE A 8 -4.36 -20.08 5.89
C PHE A 8 -2.97 -19.90 5.31
N THR A 9 -1.98 -20.36 6.06
CA THR A 9 -0.59 -20.43 5.61
C THR A 9 -0.45 -21.60 4.64
N ALA A 10 -0.21 -21.26 3.36
CA ALA A 10 -0.02 -22.27 2.34
C ALA A 10 1.42 -22.82 2.33
N LEU A 11 2.38 -21.99 2.72
CA LEU A 11 3.82 -22.23 2.63
C LEU A 11 4.54 -21.36 3.66
N SER A 12 5.68 -21.85 4.14
CA SER A 12 6.65 -21.07 4.91
C SER A 12 8.04 -21.32 4.34
N MET A 13 8.79 -20.24 4.15
CA MET A 13 10.19 -20.29 3.75
C MET A 13 11.04 -19.99 4.96
N LEU A 14 12.00 -20.88 5.24
CA LEU A 14 13.08 -20.64 6.16
C LEU A 14 14.35 -20.47 5.32
N SER A 15 15.03 -19.35 5.49
CA SER A 15 16.19 -19.00 4.67
C SER A 15 17.10 -18.05 5.46
N GLU A 16 18.41 -18.18 5.24
CA GLU A 16 19.40 -17.16 5.63
C GLU A 16 19.54 -16.08 4.54
N GLN A 17 19.10 -16.37 3.32
CA GLN A 17 19.14 -15.45 2.18
C GLN A 17 17.76 -14.84 1.93
N HIS A 18 17.69 -13.51 1.95
CA HIS A 18 16.45 -12.73 1.77
C HIS A 18 16.48 -11.86 0.50
N ASP A 19 17.28 -12.24 -0.49
CA ASP A 19 17.37 -11.53 -1.77
C ASP A 19 16.23 -11.91 -2.74
N ASN A 20 16.02 -11.07 -3.75
CA ASN A 20 14.94 -11.25 -4.71
C ASN A 20 15.06 -12.52 -5.57
N VAL A 21 16.28 -12.99 -5.87
CA VAL A 21 16.51 -14.17 -6.71
C VAL A 21 16.14 -15.43 -5.95
N SER A 22 16.62 -15.55 -4.72
CA SER A 22 16.34 -16.68 -3.83
C SER A 22 14.84 -16.84 -3.57
N ILE A 23 14.16 -15.74 -3.26
CA ILE A 23 12.70 -15.74 -3.03
C ILE A 23 11.96 -16.08 -4.34
N ALA A 24 12.35 -15.48 -5.48
CA ALA A 24 11.70 -15.77 -6.77
C ALA A 24 11.82 -17.25 -7.17
N LEU A 25 13.00 -17.84 -6.97
CA LEU A 25 13.25 -19.25 -7.27
C LEU A 25 12.37 -20.16 -6.40
N TRP A 26 12.25 -19.84 -5.11
CA TRP A 26 11.40 -20.58 -4.20
C TRP A 26 9.91 -20.51 -4.62
N LEU A 27 9.41 -19.31 -4.93
CA LEU A 27 8.04 -19.13 -5.43
C LEU A 27 7.80 -19.86 -6.76
N LYS A 28 8.77 -19.86 -7.68
CA LYS A 28 8.67 -20.61 -8.94
C LYS A 28 8.62 -22.13 -8.73
N ARG A 29 9.41 -22.66 -7.79
CA ARG A 29 9.35 -24.07 -7.40
C ARG A 29 7.97 -24.43 -6.84
N TRP A 30 7.39 -23.53 -6.06
CA TRP A 30 6.02 -23.71 -5.57
C TRP A 30 5.00 -23.80 -6.72
N LEU A 31 5.11 -22.97 -7.76
CA LEU A 31 4.24 -23.05 -8.94
C LEU A 31 4.41 -24.35 -9.73
N GLN A 32 5.60 -24.97 -9.71
CA GLN A 32 5.86 -26.26 -10.35
C GLN A 32 5.08 -27.42 -9.70
N CYS A 33 4.52 -27.22 -8.50
CA CYS A 33 3.62 -28.18 -7.85
C CYS A 33 2.20 -28.16 -8.43
N ASN A 34 2.00 -27.71 -9.68
CA ASN A 34 0.70 -27.57 -10.36
C ASN A 34 -0.30 -26.65 -9.62
N ILE A 35 0.23 -25.63 -8.94
CA ILE A 35 -0.60 -24.65 -8.23
C ILE A 35 -0.85 -23.45 -9.13
N LYS A 36 -2.09 -22.95 -9.13
CA LYS A 36 -2.44 -21.76 -9.90
C LYS A 36 -1.75 -20.53 -9.29
N PRO A 37 -1.11 -19.66 -10.11
CA PRO A 37 -0.52 -18.44 -9.61
C PRO A 37 -1.60 -17.53 -8.99
N PRO A 38 -1.25 -16.72 -7.98
CA PRO A 38 -2.18 -15.81 -7.36
C PRO A 38 -2.58 -14.69 -8.34
N LYS A 39 -3.84 -14.23 -8.23
CA LYS A 39 -4.32 -13.05 -8.97
C LYS A 39 -3.81 -11.73 -8.36
N ILE A 40 -3.58 -11.72 -7.05
CA ILE A 40 -3.09 -10.59 -6.27
C ILE A 40 -2.01 -11.11 -5.32
N SER A 41 -0.88 -10.41 -5.24
CA SER A 41 0.16 -10.64 -4.25
C SER A 41 0.33 -9.37 -3.41
N VAL A 42 0.05 -9.47 -2.11
CA VAL A 42 0.26 -8.38 -1.15
C VAL A 42 1.54 -8.67 -0.37
N SER A 43 2.46 -7.73 -0.33
CA SER A 43 3.64 -7.76 0.53
C SER A 43 3.72 -6.48 1.36
N ASP A 44 4.63 -6.43 2.32
CA ASP A 44 5.11 -5.16 2.87
C ASP A 44 5.82 -4.32 1.79
N GLN A 45 6.49 -3.23 2.21
CA GLN A 45 7.24 -2.35 1.31
C GLN A 45 8.61 -2.92 0.88
N SER A 46 8.89 -4.22 1.06
CA SER A 46 10.17 -4.83 0.66
C SER A 46 10.35 -4.90 -0.85
N ILE A 47 11.41 -4.23 -1.36
CA ILE A 47 11.81 -4.29 -2.78
C ILE A 47 12.18 -5.73 -3.21
N ALA A 48 12.79 -6.50 -2.30
CA ALA A 48 13.16 -7.88 -2.57
C ALA A 48 11.91 -8.74 -2.80
N LEU A 49 10.90 -8.65 -1.92
CA LEU A 49 9.64 -9.38 -2.06
C LEU A 49 8.84 -8.94 -3.29
N MET A 50 8.74 -7.64 -3.54
CA MET A 50 8.08 -7.13 -4.76
C MET A 50 8.78 -7.61 -6.03
N SER A 51 10.11 -7.55 -6.08
CA SER A 51 10.86 -8.05 -7.23
C SER A 51 10.70 -9.55 -7.42
N ALA A 52 10.69 -10.31 -6.33
CA ALA A 52 10.55 -11.76 -6.38
C ALA A 52 9.16 -12.19 -6.86
N THR A 53 8.11 -11.55 -6.33
CA THR A 53 6.71 -11.81 -6.71
C THR A 53 6.42 -11.38 -8.14
N VAL A 54 6.98 -10.25 -8.61
CA VAL A 54 6.92 -9.89 -10.04
C VAL A 54 7.54 -10.98 -10.90
N GLN A 55 8.76 -11.43 -10.58
CA GLN A 55 9.46 -12.45 -11.36
C GLN A 55 8.78 -13.82 -11.34
N ALA A 56 8.04 -14.14 -10.28
CA ALA A 56 7.40 -15.45 -10.10
C ALA A 56 5.97 -15.48 -10.64
N PHE A 57 5.19 -14.41 -10.45
CA PHE A 57 3.74 -14.41 -10.68
C PHE A 57 3.28 -13.56 -11.87
N THR A 58 4.19 -12.81 -12.50
CA THR A 58 3.86 -12.01 -13.69
C THR A 58 4.68 -12.47 -14.89
N GLN A 59 4.34 -11.94 -16.06
CA GLN A 59 5.12 -12.12 -17.30
C GLN A 59 6.41 -11.29 -17.34
N TYR A 60 6.65 -10.41 -16.34
CA TYR A 60 7.80 -9.52 -16.31
C TYR A 60 8.97 -10.12 -15.55
N ASN A 61 10.19 -9.92 -16.06
CA ASN A 61 11.42 -10.40 -15.45
C ASN A 61 12.05 -9.43 -14.43
N SER A 62 11.47 -8.24 -14.25
CA SER A 62 11.93 -7.27 -13.25
C SER A 62 10.78 -6.38 -12.78
N LEU A 63 10.89 -5.92 -11.53
CA LEU A 63 9.95 -4.93 -10.96
C LEU A 63 9.90 -3.67 -11.82
N GLU A 64 11.03 -3.24 -12.37
CA GLU A 64 11.11 -2.08 -13.24
C GLU A 64 10.20 -2.20 -14.49
N LYS A 65 10.26 -3.33 -15.19
CA LYS A 65 9.42 -3.55 -16.38
C LYS A 65 7.95 -3.64 -16.01
N TYR A 66 7.63 -4.25 -14.88
CA TYR A 66 6.26 -4.26 -14.34
C TYR A 66 5.75 -2.83 -14.09
N LEU A 67 6.52 -2.00 -13.40
CA LEU A 67 6.13 -0.61 -13.10
C LEU A 67 5.98 0.25 -14.37
N LYS A 68 6.88 0.09 -15.35
CA LYS A 68 6.78 0.76 -16.66
C LYS A 68 5.53 0.33 -17.43
N ALA A 69 5.18 -0.96 -17.38
CA ALA A 69 3.96 -1.45 -18.00
C ALA A 69 2.71 -0.86 -17.31
N CYS A 70 2.67 -0.87 -15.97
CA CYS A 70 1.59 -0.24 -15.21
C CYS A 70 1.43 1.25 -15.58
N PHE A 71 2.53 2.00 -15.63
CA PHE A 71 2.50 3.41 -16.03
C PHE A 71 1.94 3.59 -17.44
N SER A 72 2.41 2.78 -18.39
CA SER A 72 1.96 2.85 -19.78
C SER A 72 0.47 2.54 -19.91
N ILE A 73 -0.05 1.56 -19.16
CA ILE A 73 -1.48 1.20 -19.17
C ILE A 73 -2.34 2.37 -18.67
N VAL A 74 -2.00 2.96 -17.52
CA VAL A 74 -2.81 4.05 -16.95
C VAL A 74 -2.70 5.35 -17.75
N HIS A 75 -1.62 5.54 -18.50
CA HIS A 75 -1.41 6.72 -19.35
C HIS A 75 -1.94 6.54 -20.79
N GLY A 76 -2.75 5.51 -21.04
CA GLY A 76 -3.41 5.29 -22.34
C GLY A 76 -2.51 4.69 -23.42
N GLY A 77 -1.42 4.04 -23.02
CA GLY A 77 -0.54 3.27 -23.91
C GLY A 77 -1.31 2.16 -24.61
N LYS A 78 -1.35 2.21 -25.94
CA LYS A 78 -1.98 1.16 -26.77
C LYS A 78 -1.08 -0.07 -26.80
N ASN A 79 -1.68 -1.27 -26.77
CA ASN A 79 -1.01 -2.57 -26.91
C ASN A 79 -0.07 -2.99 -25.75
N VAL A 80 -0.33 -2.56 -24.52
CA VAL A 80 0.37 -3.08 -23.34
C VAL A 80 -0.47 -4.17 -22.70
N GLU A 81 0.12 -5.36 -22.54
CA GLU A 81 -0.54 -6.48 -21.86
C GLU A 81 -0.71 -6.18 -20.37
N ILE A 82 -1.87 -6.51 -19.81
CA ILE A 82 -2.13 -6.37 -18.37
C ILE A 82 -1.27 -7.40 -17.62
N PRO A 83 -0.61 -7.03 -16.51
CA PRO A 83 0.16 -7.99 -15.73
C PRO A 83 -0.70 -9.18 -15.27
N LEU A 84 -0.14 -10.39 -15.25
CA LEU A 84 -0.89 -11.60 -14.85
C LEU A 84 -1.26 -11.63 -13.36
N CYS A 85 -0.51 -10.92 -12.53
CA CYS A 85 -0.73 -10.80 -11.09
C CYS A 85 -0.65 -9.34 -10.68
N TYR A 86 -1.60 -8.91 -9.85
CA TYR A 86 -1.63 -7.57 -9.27
C TYR A 86 -0.73 -7.53 -8.04
N ILE A 87 0.42 -6.88 -8.15
CA ILE A 87 1.36 -6.68 -7.04
C ILE A 87 0.93 -5.48 -6.22
N ARG A 88 0.78 -5.68 -4.91
CA ARG A 88 0.23 -4.72 -3.95
C ARG A 88 1.12 -4.61 -2.71
N ASN A 89 1.17 -3.43 -2.12
CA ASN A 89 1.77 -3.22 -0.81
C ASN A 89 0.72 -3.12 0.29
N ASP A 90 1.06 -3.57 1.49
CA ASP A 90 0.31 -3.28 2.69
C ASP A 90 0.30 -1.77 2.96
N ILE A 91 -0.91 -1.23 3.08
CA ILE A 91 -1.09 0.22 3.21
C ILE A 91 -0.68 0.73 4.59
N ASN A 92 -0.80 -0.08 5.64
CA ASN A 92 -0.36 0.34 6.97
C ASN A 92 1.16 0.51 6.99
N HIS A 93 1.90 -0.40 6.36
CA HIS A 93 3.35 -0.29 6.18
C HIS A 93 3.73 0.96 5.37
N PHE A 94 3.00 1.21 4.27
CA PHE A 94 3.20 2.41 3.47
C PHE A 94 2.94 3.71 4.26
N ILE A 95 1.80 3.81 4.96
CA ILE A 95 1.46 4.99 5.76
C ILE A 95 2.45 5.17 6.90
N HIS A 96 2.86 4.08 7.57
CA HIS A 96 3.89 4.12 8.59
C HIS A 96 5.20 4.69 8.03
N LEU A 97 5.68 4.18 6.89
CA LEU A 97 6.87 4.71 6.19
C LEU A 97 6.76 6.21 5.95
N VAL A 98 5.64 6.69 5.41
CA VAL A 98 5.40 8.12 5.18
C VAL A 98 5.51 8.92 6.49
N THR A 99 4.95 8.42 7.59
CA THR A 99 5.02 9.12 8.88
C THR A 99 6.42 9.16 9.49
N GLN A 100 7.29 8.21 9.13
CA GLN A 100 8.66 8.15 9.61
C GLN A 100 9.62 9.05 8.84
N TRP A 101 9.21 9.61 7.70
CA TRP A 101 10.04 10.55 6.95
C TRP A 101 10.55 11.68 7.84
N LYS A 102 11.88 11.87 7.84
CA LYS A 102 12.57 12.80 8.73
C LYS A 102 11.96 14.21 8.77
N PRO A 103 11.56 14.84 7.66
CA PRO A 103 10.91 16.16 7.69
C PRO A 103 9.56 16.17 8.41
N LEU A 104 8.82 15.07 8.38
CA LEU A 104 7.53 14.94 9.08
C LEU A 104 7.70 14.52 10.53
N LYS A 105 8.59 13.56 10.81
CA LYS A 105 8.90 13.06 12.15
C LYS A 105 9.45 14.17 13.05
N LEU A 106 10.31 15.03 12.50
CA LEU A 106 10.89 16.18 13.21
C LEU A 106 10.03 17.44 13.14
N SER A 107 8.86 17.38 12.50
CA SER A 107 8.00 18.55 12.36
C SER A 107 7.46 18.98 13.72
N LYS A 108 7.66 20.27 14.06
CA LYS A 108 7.13 20.84 15.30
C LYS A 108 5.60 20.85 15.37
N PHE A 109 4.94 20.82 14.21
CA PHE A 109 3.49 20.96 14.11
C PHE A 109 2.83 19.62 13.77
N LYS A 110 2.11 19.04 14.74
CA LYS A 110 1.29 17.82 14.53
C LYS A 110 0.35 17.94 13.32
N ARG A 111 -0.21 19.13 13.09
CA ARG A 111 -1.08 19.41 11.93
C ARG A 111 -0.36 19.24 10.59
N THR A 112 0.94 19.49 10.52
CA THR A 112 1.74 19.29 9.29
C THR A 112 1.90 17.80 9.00
N LYS A 113 2.25 16.98 10.01
CA LYS A 113 2.29 15.51 9.92
C LYS A 113 0.94 14.95 9.47
N GLN A 114 -0.15 15.39 10.11
CA GLN A 114 -1.50 14.97 9.77
C GLN A 114 -1.92 15.38 8.36
N LEU A 115 -1.59 16.59 7.91
CA LEU A 115 -1.95 17.06 6.58
C LEU A 115 -1.28 16.21 5.50
N PHE A 116 0.06 16.06 5.56
CA PHE A 116 0.80 15.29 4.56
C PHE A 116 0.46 13.81 4.63
N GLY A 117 0.36 13.23 5.83
CA GLY A 117 -0.07 11.85 6.00
C GLY A 117 -1.44 11.59 5.38
N ARG A 118 -2.45 12.41 5.69
CA ARG A 118 -3.80 12.25 5.13
C ARG A 118 -3.85 12.51 3.63
N ALA A 119 -3.04 13.43 3.13
CA ALA A 119 -2.94 13.69 1.69
C ALA A 119 -2.30 12.51 0.94
N MET A 120 -1.27 11.87 1.50
CA MET A 120 -0.74 10.62 0.97
C MET A 120 -1.78 9.49 1.07
N GLY A 121 -2.56 9.45 2.16
CA GLY A 121 -3.70 8.54 2.29
C GLY A 121 -4.76 8.74 1.22
N LEU A 122 -5.03 9.96 0.76
CA LEU A 122 -5.92 10.20 -0.37
C LEU A 122 -5.37 9.59 -1.68
N LEU A 123 -4.05 9.66 -1.90
CA LEU A 123 -3.43 9.07 -3.09
C LEU A 123 -3.59 7.54 -3.15
N VAL A 124 -3.64 6.85 -2.01
CA VAL A 124 -3.88 5.40 -1.93
C VAL A 124 -5.20 4.99 -2.60
N TYR A 125 -6.23 5.85 -2.50
CA TYR A 125 -7.57 5.59 -3.05
C TYR A 125 -7.74 6.03 -4.50
N CYS A 126 -6.75 6.70 -5.10
CA CYS A 126 -6.86 7.17 -6.48
C CYS A 126 -6.91 5.98 -7.45
N ARG A 127 -7.86 6.01 -8.39
CA ARG A 127 -8.07 4.94 -9.38
C ARG A 127 -7.75 5.39 -10.81
N SER A 128 -7.31 6.62 -10.99
CA SER A 128 -6.89 7.21 -12.26
C SER A 128 -5.82 8.29 -12.07
N ILE A 129 -5.09 8.63 -13.14
CA ILE A 129 -4.12 9.73 -13.12
C ILE A 129 -4.85 11.05 -12.92
N GLU A 130 -6.05 11.17 -13.49
CA GLU A 130 -6.93 12.33 -13.41
C GLU A 130 -7.33 12.64 -11.97
N ASP A 131 -7.56 11.60 -11.15
CA ASP A 131 -7.85 11.75 -9.71
C ASP A 131 -6.59 12.09 -8.91
N ALA A 132 -5.47 11.42 -9.23
CA ALA A 132 -4.24 11.55 -8.47
C ALA A 132 -3.51 12.88 -8.70
N ASN A 133 -3.54 13.40 -9.94
CA ASN A 133 -2.83 14.61 -10.33
C ASN A 133 -3.19 15.85 -9.49
N PRO A 134 -4.46 16.25 -9.31
CA PRO A 134 -4.80 17.43 -8.52
C PRO A 134 -4.43 17.30 -7.04
N ILE A 135 -4.44 16.07 -6.50
CA ILE A 135 -4.03 15.80 -5.10
C ILE A 135 -2.51 15.97 -4.97
N LEU A 136 -1.75 15.37 -5.89
CA LEU A 136 -0.30 15.48 -5.93
C LEU A 136 0.17 16.94 -6.15
N GLU A 137 -0.48 17.66 -7.06
CA GLU A 137 -0.26 19.11 -7.27
C GLU A 137 -0.49 19.89 -5.98
N ALA A 138 -1.60 19.64 -5.28
CA ALA A 138 -1.90 20.33 -4.03
C ALA A 138 -0.85 20.04 -2.94
N ILE A 139 -0.38 18.80 -2.83
CA ILE A 139 0.69 18.40 -1.89
C ILE A 139 1.97 19.19 -2.19
N PHE A 140 2.43 19.21 -3.44
CA PHE A 140 3.67 19.91 -3.81
C PHE A 140 3.54 21.42 -3.64
N VAL A 141 2.42 22.02 -4.06
CA VAL A 141 2.18 23.45 -3.86
C VAL A 141 2.28 23.82 -2.37
N ILE A 142 1.71 23.02 -1.47
CA ILE A 142 1.77 23.29 -0.02
C ILE A 142 3.18 23.11 0.52
N ALA A 143 3.90 22.06 0.09
CA ALA A 143 5.26 21.80 0.56
C ALA A 143 6.25 22.90 0.13
N LEU A 144 6.08 23.45 -1.07
CA LEU A 144 7.03 24.37 -1.72
C LEU A 144 6.67 25.85 -1.57
N SER A 145 5.42 26.19 -1.24
CA SER A 145 5.02 27.60 -1.08
C SER A 145 5.53 28.16 0.24
N LYS A 146 6.30 29.26 0.19
CA LYS A 146 6.74 29.97 1.40
C LYS A 146 5.61 30.71 2.12
N TYR A 147 4.62 31.16 1.35
CA TYR A 147 3.53 32.00 1.84
C TYR A 147 2.16 31.35 1.68
N ASP A 148 1.21 31.79 2.49
CA ASP A 148 -0.18 31.36 2.57
C ASP A 148 -1.12 32.58 2.71
N GLY A 149 -2.42 32.35 2.64
CA GLY A 149 -3.45 33.38 2.75
C GLY A 149 -3.74 34.12 1.44
N ALA A 150 -4.17 35.38 1.55
CA ALA A 150 -4.44 36.23 0.39
C ALA A 150 -3.14 36.74 -0.23
N ILE A 151 -3.12 36.90 -1.56
CA ILE A 151 -1.97 37.45 -2.30
C ILE A 151 -1.77 38.90 -1.90
N VAL A 152 -0.53 39.24 -1.53
CA VAL A 152 -0.12 40.61 -1.25
C VAL A 152 0.24 41.28 -2.57
N SER A 153 -0.57 42.23 -3.00
CA SER A 153 -0.29 43.08 -4.17
C SER A 153 0.28 44.42 -3.70
N ASN A 154 1.43 44.83 -4.24
CA ASN A 154 1.98 46.18 -4.05
C ASN A 154 1.12 47.29 -4.70
N THR A 155 0.03 46.93 -5.41
CA THR A 155 -0.82 47.88 -6.09
C THR A 155 -2.05 48.17 -5.23
N LYS A 156 -2.19 49.42 -4.76
CA LYS A 156 -3.31 49.97 -3.95
C LYS A 156 -4.68 49.97 -4.65
N ARG A 157 -4.99 48.97 -5.47
CA ARG A 157 -6.33 48.78 -6.04
C ARG A 157 -7.01 47.65 -5.29
N ILE A 158 -8.24 47.92 -4.86
CA ILE A 158 -9.18 46.97 -4.26
C ILE A 158 -9.53 45.95 -5.35
N VAL A 159 -8.65 44.98 -5.57
CA VAL A 159 -8.93 43.78 -6.35
C VAL A 159 -9.37 42.74 -5.34
N ALA A 160 -10.46 42.03 -5.62
CA ALA A 160 -10.97 40.95 -4.77
C ALA A 160 -9.81 40.10 -4.23
N LYS A 161 -9.77 39.89 -2.90
CA LYS A 161 -8.73 39.11 -2.23
C LYS A 161 -8.60 37.76 -2.93
N ARG A 162 -7.56 37.59 -3.76
CA ARG A 162 -7.25 36.32 -4.39
C ARG A 162 -6.38 35.54 -3.43
N ASP A 163 -6.76 34.29 -3.17
CA ASP A 163 -5.94 33.36 -2.40
C ASP A 163 -4.67 33.00 -3.17
N THR A 164 -3.57 32.85 -2.44
CA THR A 164 -2.34 32.21 -2.92
C THR A 164 -2.62 30.77 -3.38
N PRO A 165 -1.78 30.19 -4.27
CA PRO A 165 -1.88 28.77 -4.62
C PRO A 165 -1.89 27.86 -3.38
N CYS A 166 -1.06 28.18 -2.38
CA CYS A 166 -1.01 27.46 -1.11
C CYS A 166 -2.37 27.42 -0.40
N ALA A 167 -3.00 28.59 -0.20
CA ALA A 167 -4.30 28.69 0.45
C ALA A 167 -5.38 27.88 -0.30
N LYS A 168 -5.38 27.92 -1.63
CA LYS A 168 -6.31 27.14 -2.46
C LYS A 168 -6.09 25.64 -2.31
N SER A 169 -4.83 25.20 -2.39
CA SER A 169 -4.46 23.78 -2.23
C SER A 169 -4.80 23.25 -0.84
N LYS A 170 -4.60 24.04 0.22
CA LYS A 170 -5.00 23.67 1.59
C LYS A 170 -6.50 23.48 1.70
N LYS A 171 -7.30 24.44 1.21
CA LYS A 171 -8.77 24.34 1.21
C LYS A 171 -9.24 23.12 0.44
N TYR A 172 -8.64 22.87 -0.73
CA TYR A 172 -8.93 21.69 -1.55
C TYR A 172 -8.67 20.39 -0.78
N LEU A 173 -7.46 20.18 -0.26
CA LEU A 173 -7.14 18.95 0.49
C LEU A 173 -7.99 18.81 1.75
N GLN A 174 -8.24 19.90 2.49
CA GLN A 174 -9.10 19.87 3.67
C GLN A 174 -10.53 19.45 3.33
N SER A 175 -11.07 19.93 2.20
CA SER A 175 -12.41 19.54 1.75
C SER A 175 -12.51 18.05 1.41
N LEU A 176 -11.48 17.49 0.75
CA LEU A 176 -11.39 16.06 0.47
C LEU A 176 -11.25 15.25 1.76
N ILE A 177 -10.33 15.65 2.64
CA ILE A 177 -10.10 14.96 3.92
C ILE A 177 -11.36 14.93 4.79
N SER A 178 -12.15 16.01 4.78
CA SER A 178 -13.37 16.10 5.59
C SER A 178 -14.52 15.27 5.02
N THR A 179 -14.51 15.01 3.72
CA THR A 179 -15.58 14.27 3.02
C THR A 179 -15.30 12.77 2.95
N SER A 180 -14.02 12.38 2.94
CA SER A 180 -13.61 10.99 2.84
C SER A 180 -13.76 10.25 4.16
N GLN A 181 -14.86 9.51 4.31
CA GLN A 181 -15.17 8.69 5.49
C GLN A 181 -14.17 7.54 5.74
N ASN A 182 -13.34 7.18 4.74
CA ASN A 182 -12.48 6.00 4.77
C ASN A 182 -10.96 6.31 4.75
N ILE A 183 -10.52 7.57 4.92
CA ILE A 183 -9.06 7.81 5.00
C ILE A 183 -8.54 7.06 6.22
N VAL A 184 -7.55 6.17 6.00
CA VAL A 184 -6.85 5.44 7.06
C VAL A 184 -6.55 6.43 8.18
N LEU A 185 -7.25 6.27 9.30
CA LEU A 185 -7.23 7.25 10.36
C LEU A 185 -5.85 7.18 11.01
N PHE A 186 -5.17 8.32 11.01
CA PHE A 186 -3.97 8.55 11.81
C PHE A 186 -4.37 8.53 13.28
N ASP A 187 -4.40 7.36 13.90
CA ASP A 187 -4.27 7.30 15.35
C ASP A 187 -2.80 7.45 15.71
N ASP A 188 -2.46 8.63 16.23
CA ASP A 188 -1.16 8.92 16.85
C ASP A 188 -0.95 8.07 18.14
N GLU A 189 -1.89 7.19 18.50
CA GLU A 189 -1.92 6.40 19.74
C GLU A 189 -1.54 4.92 19.57
N THR A 190 -1.27 4.44 18.35
CA THR A 190 -0.68 3.10 18.24
C THR A 190 0.74 3.17 18.80
N GLU A 191 0.93 2.52 19.96
CA GLU A 191 2.23 2.18 20.54
C GLU A 191 3.25 1.92 19.44
N GLU A 192 4.47 2.41 19.62
CA GLU A 192 5.62 2.12 18.76
C GLU A 192 5.79 0.60 18.68
N GLN A 193 5.05 -0.06 17.77
CA GLN A 193 5.45 -1.35 17.28
C GLN A 193 6.77 -1.07 16.59
N HIS A 194 7.84 -1.59 17.18
CA HIS A 194 9.16 -1.65 16.57
C HIS A 194 9.06 -2.48 15.28
N PHE A 195 8.54 -1.86 14.23
CA PHE A 195 8.86 -2.24 12.88
C PHE A 195 10.26 -1.71 12.66
N GLU A 196 11.20 -2.62 12.43
CA GLU A 196 12.50 -2.25 11.89
C GLU A 196 12.22 -1.60 10.53
N GLY A 197 12.08 -0.28 10.53
CA GLY A 197 12.02 0.52 9.33
C GLY A 197 13.30 0.25 8.59
N ASP A 198 13.19 -0.41 7.45
CA ASP A 198 14.32 -0.71 6.60
C ASP A 198 14.84 0.62 6.01
N ASP A 199 15.80 1.25 6.69
CA ASP A 199 16.55 2.42 6.20
C ASP A 199 17.21 2.14 4.82
N SER A 200 17.24 0.87 4.36
CA SER A 200 17.72 0.50 3.02
C SER A 200 16.77 0.90 1.88
N LEU A 201 15.46 1.11 2.15
CA LEU A 201 14.48 1.49 1.11
C LEU A 201 14.83 2.83 0.44
N GLU A 202 15.33 3.80 1.21
CA GLU A 202 15.76 5.10 0.66
C GLU A 202 16.98 4.96 -0.25
N THR A 203 17.85 3.98 0.00
CA THR A 203 19.09 3.74 -0.75
C THR A 203 18.83 2.93 -2.02
N ASP A 204 17.97 1.90 -1.94
CA ASP A 204 17.65 1.01 -3.04
C ASP A 204 16.78 1.65 -4.14
N LEU A 205 15.99 2.68 -3.79
CA LEU A 205 15.18 3.42 -4.75
C LEU A 205 16.00 4.37 -5.65
N GLN A 206 17.22 4.75 -5.24
CA GLN A 206 18.05 5.77 -5.91
C GLN A 206 18.74 5.29 -7.19
N ASN A 207 19.00 3.99 -7.35
CA ASN A 207 19.89 3.44 -8.39
C ASN A 207 19.19 3.04 -9.72
N PHE A 208 18.01 3.56 -10.02
CA PHE A 208 17.26 3.21 -11.23
C PHE A 208 17.07 4.41 -12.15
N ASP A 209 17.71 4.37 -13.33
CA ASP A 209 17.51 5.34 -14.40
C ASP A 209 16.27 4.95 -15.22
N LEU A 210 15.21 5.76 -15.15
CA LEU A 210 13.95 5.50 -15.85
C LEU A 210 13.37 6.81 -16.34
N SER A 211 13.31 6.98 -17.66
CA SER A 211 12.34 7.86 -18.32
C SER A 211 11.00 7.11 -18.49
N ASN A 212 9.89 7.86 -18.52
CA ASN A 212 8.50 7.35 -18.63
C ASN A 212 8.03 6.51 -17.44
N SER A 213 8.18 7.06 -16.23
CA SER A 213 7.74 6.44 -14.99
C SER A 213 6.81 7.33 -14.17
N PHE A 214 6.12 6.76 -13.19
CA PHE A 214 5.36 7.53 -12.19
C PHE A 214 6.24 8.53 -11.42
N ARG A 215 7.54 8.24 -11.25
CA ARG A 215 8.52 9.15 -10.66
C ARG A 215 8.73 10.39 -11.55
N ASP A 216 8.89 10.20 -12.86
CA ASP A 216 9.06 11.32 -13.79
C ASP A 216 7.80 12.17 -13.89
N TRP A 217 6.65 11.52 -13.90
CA TRP A 217 5.37 12.20 -13.83
C TRP A 217 5.29 13.06 -12.56
N ALA A 218 5.55 12.49 -11.38
CA ALA A 218 5.56 13.24 -10.12
C ALA A 218 6.58 14.39 -10.13
N LYS A 219 7.77 14.17 -10.68
CA LYS A 219 8.80 15.21 -10.84
C LYS A 219 8.32 16.34 -11.77
N SER A 220 7.69 16.01 -12.89
CA SER A 220 7.11 16.98 -13.81
C SER A 220 6.03 17.83 -13.14
N VAL A 221 5.17 17.20 -12.33
CA VAL A 221 4.16 17.89 -11.52
C VAL A 221 4.83 18.85 -10.53
N SER A 222 5.86 18.40 -9.80
CA SER A 222 6.61 19.26 -8.87
C SER A 222 7.22 20.47 -9.56
N THR A 223 7.90 20.28 -10.69
CA THR A 223 8.51 21.40 -11.45
C THR A 223 7.45 22.39 -11.95
N LYS A 224 6.29 21.91 -12.39
CA LYS A 224 5.15 22.77 -12.76
C LYS A 224 4.66 23.58 -11.55
N CYS A 225 4.55 22.95 -10.38
CA CYS A 225 4.15 23.62 -9.14
C CYS A 225 5.17 24.69 -8.72
N GLU A 226 6.47 24.43 -8.79
CA GLU A 226 7.53 25.42 -8.51
C GLU A 226 7.41 26.66 -9.40
N ALA A 227 7.18 26.47 -10.69
CA ALA A 227 6.97 27.56 -11.64
C ALA A 227 5.70 28.37 -11.31
N GLN A 228 4.63 27.69 -10.88
CA GLN A 228 3.36 28.33 -10.54
C GLN A 228 3.43 29.22 -9.29
N ILE A 229 4.24 28.84 -8.29
CA ILE A 229 4.32 29.55 -7.01
C ILE A 229 5.42 30.61 -6.97
N SER A 230 6.34 30.60 -7.94
CA SER A 230 7.47 31.51 -7.99
C SER A 230 7.01 32.97 -8.04
N GLY A 231 7.53 33.79 -7.13
CA GLY A 231 7.22 35.23 -7.06
C GLY A 231 5.85 35.60 -6.48
N ILE A 232 5.11 34.63 -5.92
CA ILE A 232 3.83 34.91 -5.25
C ILE A 232 4.06 35.08 -3.75
N GLU A 233 3.78 36.29 -3.24
CA GLU A 233 3.79 36.60 -1.82
C GLU A 233 2.36 36.57 -1.24
N GLY A 234 2.23 36.02 -0.04
CA GLY A 234 0.99 35.89 0.70
C GLY A 234 1.04 36.68 2.01
N GLU A 235 -0.14 36.86 2.61
CA GLU A 235 -0.30 37.60 3.86
C GLU A 235 0.41 36.94 5.05
N PHE A 236 0.56 35.61 5.02
CA PHE A 236 1.13 34.83 6.11
C PHE A 236 2.26 33.91 5.64
N ASP A 237 3.19 33.59 6.53
CA ASP A 237 4.13 32.49 6.31
C ASP A 237 3.39 31.15 6.33
N ASN A 238 3.76 30.26 5.41
CA ASN A 238 3.20 28.92 5.36
C ASN A 238 3.80 28.03 6.45
N ALA A 239 3.04 27.74 7.50
CA ALA A 239 3.45 26.82 8.57
C ALA A 239 3.70 25.36 8.11
N GLN A 240 3.28 24.99 6.90
CA GLN A 240 3.50 23.68 6.27
C GLN A 240 4.58 23.71 5.19
N TYR A 241 5.34 24.81 5.07
CA TYR A 241 6.49 24.87 4.16
C TYR A 241 7.53 23.82 4.59
N THR A 242 7.71 22.80 3.75
CA THR A 242 8.57 21.64 4.05
C THR A 242 9.11 21.10 2.71
N PRO A 243 10.01 21.83 2.04
CA PRO A 243 10.51 21.44 0.72
C PRO A 243 11.24 20.09 0.74
N ASP A 244 11.86 19.73 1.86
CA ASP A 244 12.62 18.48 2.03
C ASP A 244 11.76 17.21 1.88
N ILE A 245 10.43 17.32 1.96
CA ILE A 245 9.53 16.17 1.73
C ILE A 245 9.34 15.86 0.25
N VAL A 246 9.57 16.84 -0.64
CA VAL A 246 9.27 16.71 -2.07
C VAL A 246 10.10 15.60 -2.73
N PRO A 247 11.42 15.49 -2.52
CA PRO A 247 12.20 14.37 -3.05
C PRO A 247 11.70 13.00 -2.55
N LEU A 248 11.27 12.91 -1.29
CA LEU A 248 10.74 11.67 -0.70
C LEU A 248 9.45 11.24 -1.38
N ILE A 249 8.52 12.19 -1.60
CA ILE A 249 7.29 11.96 -2.34
C ILE A 249 7.60 11.51 -3.77
N ILE A 250 8.45 12.24 -4.49
CA ILE A 250 8.82 11.87 -5.88
C ILE A 250 9.38 10.45 -5.92
N ASN A 251 10.26 10.08 -4.98
CA ASN A 251 10.84 8.75 -4.93
C ASN A 251 9.81 7.66 -4.64
N ILE A 252 8.90 7.86 -3.67
CA ILE A 252 7.89 6.84 -3.35
C ILE A 252 6.83 6.68 -4.46
N MET A 253 6.58 7.73 -5.24
CA MET A 253 5.71 7.66 -6.43
C MET A 253 6.21 6.64 -7.48
N LYS A 254 7.49 6.24 -7.45
CA LYS A 254 7.99 5.13 -8.27
C LYS A 254 7.17 3.84 -8.08
N LEU A 255 6.73 3.57 -6.86
CA LEU A 255 5.96 2.40 -6.48
C LEU A 255 4.46 2.66 -6.42
N PHE A 256 3.99 3.79 -6.95
CA PHE A 256 2.57 4.18 -6.92
C PHE A 256 1.59 3.07 -7.32
N PRO A 257 1.82 2.28 -8.40
CA PRO A 257 0.88 1.21 -8.75
C PRO A 257 0.82 0.05 -7.76
N CYS A 258 1.81 -0.08 -6.86
CA CYS A 258 1.84 -1.12 -5.84
C CYS A 258 1.11 -0.68 -4.56
N TRP A 259 1.33 0.55 -4.08
CA TRP A 259 0.71 1.02 -2.82
C TRP A 259 -0.62 1.77 -3.01
N SER A 260 -1.03 2.07 -4.25
CA SER A 260 -2.31 2.73 -4.56
C SER A 260 -3.24 1.90 -5.42
N SER A 261 -4.50 2.31 -5.45
CA SER A 261 -5.58 1.68 -6.22
C SER A 261 -5.60 2.10 -7.70
N ILE A 262 -4.55 2.74 -8.20
CA ILE A 262 -4.47 3.29 -9.56
C ILE A 262 -4.68 2.21 -10.65
N MET A 263 -4.33 0.96 -10.35
CA MET A 263 -4.50 -0.19 -11.24
C MET A 263 -5.80 -0.96 -11.02
N LEU A 264 -6.60 -0.63 -10.00
CA LEU A 264 -7.79 -1.41 -9.62
C LEU A 264 -8.79 -1.55 -10.77
N ASN A 265 -9.07 -0.44 -11.47
CA ASN A 265 -9.98 -0.41 -12.62
C ASN A 265 -9.45 -1.22 -13.82
N VAL A 266 -8.13 -1.36 -13.95
CA VAL A 266 -7.47 -2.13 -15.01
C VAL A 266 -7.63 -3.63 -14.76
N PHE A 267 -7.38 -4.07 -13.53
CA PHE A 267 -7.49 -5.48 -13.16
C PHE A 267 -8.95 -5.93 -12.99
N GLY A 268 -9.84 -5.03 -12.57
CA GLY A 268 -11.27 -5.33 -12.35
C GLY A 268 -11.54 -6.18 -11.11
N TYR A 269 -10.55 -6.35 -10.23
CA TYR A 269 -10.66 -7.07 -8.96
C TYR A 269 -9.67 -6.54 -7.92
N GLY A 270 -9.90 -6.90 -6.66
CA GLY A 270 -9.13 -6.44 -5.50
C GLY A 270 -9.90 -5.43 -4.65
N GLU A 271 -9.31 -5.05 -3.54
CA GLU A 271 -9.85 -4.05 -2.61
C GLU A 271 -9.06 -2.75 -2.73
N ASP A 272 -9.70 -1.63 -2.39
CA ASP A 272 -9.03 -0.33 -2.31
C ASP A 272 -7.87 -0.35 -1.32
N ILE A 273 -8.06 -1.08 -0.21
CA ILE A 273 -7.05 -1.28 0.81
C ILE A 273 -6.47 -2.70 0.71
N ALA A 274 -5.19 -2.83 0.38
CA ALA A 274 -4.45 -4.07 0.54
C ALA A 274 -3.85 -4.16 1.96
N THR A 275 -3.99 -5.32 2.61
CA THR A 275 -3.47 -5.57 3.96
C THR A 275 -2.79 -6.94 4.09
N SER A 276 -1.69 -6.98 4.86
CA SER A 276 -0.96 -8.16 5.35
C SER A 276 -1.21 -8.44 6.84
N SER A 277 -2.17 -7.75 7.46
CA SER A 277 -2.54 -7.88 8.89
C SER A 277 -2.70 -9.33 9.36
N ARG A 278 -3.21 -10.22 8.50
CA ARG A 278 -3.31 -11.64 8.81
C ARG A 278 -1.96 -12.33 8.92
N SER A 279 -1.07 -12.15 7.94
CA SER A 279 0.27 -12.77 7.98
C SER A 279 1.07 -12.26 9.19
N GLU A 280 0.93 -10.97 9.51
CA GLU A 280 1.52 -10.36 10.71
C GLU A 280 0.92 -10.93 11.99
N SER A 281 -0.41 -11.04 12.08
CA SER A 281 -1.08 -11.64 13.23
C SER A 281 -0.64 -13.09 13.43
N ASN A 282 -0.53 -13.86 12.33
CA ASN A 282 -0.02 -15.23 12.38
C ASN A 282 1.44 -15.28 12.84
N PHE A 283 2.29 -14.40 12.32
CA PHE A 283 3.68 -14.30 12.75
C PHE A 283 3.81 -13.91 14.23
N ASN A 284 2.95 -12.98 14.69
CA ASN A 284 2.86 -12.59 16.08
C ASN A 284 2.41 -13.76 16.97
N ASN A 285 1.42 -14.57 16.54
CA ASN A 285 1.03 -15.79 17.25
C ASN A 285 2.18 -16.79 17.35
N ILE A 286 2.95 -16.97 16.27
CA ILE A 286 4.14 -17.83 16.29
C ILE A 286 5.12 -17.31 17.34
N LYS A 287 5.46 -16.02 17.31
CA LYS A 287 6.41 -15.41 18.24
C LYS A 287 5.94 -15.45 19.71
N THR A 288 4.69 -15.10 19.96
CA THR A 288 4.16 -14.84 21.31
C THR A 288 3.38 -15.98 21.93
N ARG A 289 2.99 -17.00 21.16
CA ARG A 289 2.24 -18.17 21.67
C ARG A 289 3.02 -19.47 21.46
N VAL A 290 3.61 -19.67 20.29
CA VAL A 290 4.33 -20.93 19.99
C VAL A 290 5.71 -20.93 20.65
N PHE A 291 6.43 -19.81 20.61
CA PHE A 291 7.81 -19.71 21.11
C PHE A 291 7.96 -18.86 22.39
N ASN A 292 6.87 -18.50 23.07
CA ASN A 292 6.91 -17.56 24.19
C ASN A 292 7.81 -18.00 25.36
N ASN A 293 7.85 -19.31 25.63
CA ASN A 293 8.58 -19.89 26.75
C ASN A 293 9.94 -20.46 26.33
N GLU A 294 10.38 -20.18 25.10
CA GLU A 294 11.63 -20.68 24.56
C GLU A 294 12.75 -19.67 24.77
N ASN A 295 13.91 -20.15 25.20
CA ASN A 295 15.13 -19.34 25.18
C ASN A 295 15.65 -19.25 23.75
N MET A 296 15.34 -18.14 23.08
CA MET A 296 15.87 -17.84 21.75
C MET A 296 17.38 -17.52 21.83
N PRO A 297 18.21 -17.96 20.86
CA PRO A 297 17.85 -18.71 19.65
C PRO A 297 17.65 -20.22 19.92
N VAL A 298 16.70 -20.83 19.19
CA VAL A 298 16.43 -22.29 19.24
C VAL A 298 17.12 -22.97 18.06
N ARG A 299 17.47 -24.25 18.22
CA ARG A 299 17.98 -25.09 17.13
C ARG A 299 16.92 -25.26 16.03
N ILE A 300 17.38 -25.39 14.79
CA ILE A 300 16.51 -25.25 13.61
C ILE A 300 15.49 -26.38 13.44
N ASP A 301 15.85 -27.59 13.81
CA ASP A 301 14.97 -28.77 13.82
C ASP A 301 13.87 -28.62 14.88
N ASP A 302 14.19 -28.12 16.07
CA ASP A 302 13.19 -27.84 17.12
C ASP A 302 12.23 -26.73 16.68
N PHE A 303 12.76 -25.71 15.99
CA PHE A 303 11.95 -24.64 15.39
C PHE A 303 11.00 -25.20 14.32
N VAL A 304 11.51 -25.98 13.37
CA VAL A 304 10.70 -26.58 12.29
C VAL A 304 9.64 -27.52 12.86
N GLY A 305 9.98 -28.35 13.85
CA GLY A 305 9.03 -29.25 14.50
C GLY A 305 7.83 -28.50 15.08
N LYS A 306 8.08 -27.47 15.90
CA LYS A 306 7.03 -26.64 16.50
C LYS A 306 6.20 -25.89 15.46
N LEU A 307 6.84 -25.41 14.41
CA LEU A 307 6.14 -24.70 13.33
C LEU A 307 5.21 -25.63 12.54
N VAL A 308 5.65 -26.86 12.26
CA VAL A 308 4.83 -27.89 11.60
C VAL A 308 3.64 -28.29 12.48
N ASP A 309 3.85 -28.47 13.78
CA ASP A 309 2.77 -28.80 14.72
C ASP A 309 1.74 -27.67 14.81
N TYR A 310 2.19 -26.41 14.86
CA TYR A 310 1.32 -25.24 14.81
C TYR A 310 0.45 -25.22 13.54
N TYR A 311 1.06 -25.38 12.36
CA TYR A 311 0.30 -25.38 11.10
C TYR A 311 -0.62 -26.60 10.94
N ARG A 312 -0.25 -27.75 11.50
CA ARG A 312 -1.14 -28.91 11.54
C ARG A 312 -2.39 -28.60 12.37
N GLY A 313 -2.25 -27.92 13.50
CA GLY A 313 -3.37 -27.42 14.30
C GLY A 313 -4.29 -26.50 13.51
N ASP A 314 -3.72 -25.51 12.82
CA ASP A 314 -4.45 -24.56 11.97
C ASP A 314 -5.24 -25.27 10.84
N GLN A 315 -4.63 -26.29 10.22
CA GLN A 315 -5.29 -27.09 9.19
C GLN A 315 -6.47 -27.92 9.73
N LEU A 316 -6.34 -28.49 10.93
CA LEU A 316 -7.41 -29.27 11.56
C LEU A 316 -8.64 -28.42 11.85
N ILE A 317 -8.45 -27.16 12.28
CA ILE A 317 -9.53 -26.20 12.52
C ILE A 317 -10.31 -25.95 11.21
N ILE A 318 -9.59 -25.69 10.11
CA ILE A 318 -10.22 -25.44 8.80
C ILE A 318 -11.00 -26.67 8.31
N GLN A 319 -10.46 -27.87 8.52
CA GLN A 319 -11.13 -29.12 8.14
C GLN A 319 -12.42 -29.35 8.93
N THR A 320 -12.41 -29.06 10.24
CA THR A 320 -13.60 -29.24 11.10
C THR A 320 -14.70 -28.24 10.75
N THR A 321 -14.36 -26.97 10.50
CA THR A 321 -15.35 -25.96 10.09
C THR A 321 -16.00 -26.33 8.75
N ASN A 322 -15.23 -26.84 7.78
CA ASN A 322 -15.80 -27.33 6.51
C ASN A 322 -16.76 -28.51 6.69
N HIS A 323 -16.51 -29.39 7.67
CA HIS A 323 -17.41 -30.50 7.99
C HIS A 323 -18.73 -30.02 8.61
N GLU A 324 -18.70 -29.02 9.49
CA GLU A 324 -19.91 -28.43 10.09
C GLU A 324 -20.77 -27.73 9.03
N THR A 325 -20.17 -26.94 8.13
CA THR A 325 -20.92 -26.29 7.03
C THR A 325 -21.53 -27.31 6.07
N THR A 326 -20.82 -28.41 5.79
CA THR A 326 -21.33 -29.48 4.93
C THR A 326 -22.47 -30.25 5.61
N GLN A 327 -22.42 -30.45 6.92
CA GLN A 327 -23.50 -31.08 7.69
C GLN A 327 -24.73 -30.17 7.81
N GLU A 328 -24.56 -28.87 7.96
CA GLU A 328 -25.69 -27.91 7.96
C GLU A 328 -26.42 -27.91 6.61
N ILE A 329 -25.70 -27.86 5.49
CA ILE A 329 -26.29 -27.93 4.14
C ILE A 329 -27.04 -29.24 3.92
N ILE A 330 -26.47 -30.38 4.34
CA ILE A 330 -27.14 -31.69 4.25
C ILE A 330 -28.37 -31.74 5.18
N SER A 331 -28.35 -31.05 6.31
CA SER A 331 -29.50 -30.99 7.23
C SER A 331 -30.63 -30.10 6.73
N GLU A 332 -30.32 -29.02 6.00
CA GLU A 332 -31.31 -28.15 5.36
C GLU A 332 -31.96 -28.81 4.14
N ASP A 333 -31.19 -29.53 3.31
CA ASP A 333 -31.74 -30.31 2.18
C ASP A 333 -32.61 -31.47 2.66
N ASN A 334 -32.30 -32.09 3.81
CA ASN A 334 -33.17 -33.12 4.38
C ASN A 334 -34.45 -32.55 5.03
N ARG A 335 -34.43 -31.28 5.47
CA ARG A 335 -35.64 -30.58 5.95
C ARG A 335 -36.54 -30.12 4.81
N SER A 336 -35.99 -29.75 3.65
CA SER A 336 -36.78 -29.39 2.47
C SER A 336 -37.43 -30.61 1.81
N PHE A 337 -36.79 -31.78 1.84
CA PHE A 337 -37.37 -33.05 1.37
C PHE A 337 -38.46 -33.63 2.28
N THR A 338 -38.48 -33.30 3.58
CA THR A 338 -39.51 -33.80 4.51
C THR A 338 -40.80 -32.98 4.51
N LEU A 339 -40.78 -31.77 3.95
CA LEU A 339 -41.97 -30.91 3.81
C LEU A 339 -42.81 -31.17 2.55
N SER A 340 -42.31 -31.94 1.57
CA SER A 340 -43.02 -32.24 0.32
C SER A 340 -43.78 -33.58 0.32
N SER A 341 -43.67 -34.40 1.37
CA SER A 341 -44.30 -35.73 1.45
C SER A 341 -45.55 -35.82 2.32
N SER A 342 -46.09 -34.68 2.79
CA SER A 342 -47.21 -34.63 3.73
C SER A 342 -48.42 -33.85 3.21
N ASN A 343 -48.84 -34.07 1.96
CA ASN A 343 -50.16 -33.65 1.48
C ASN A 343 -50.63 -34.59 0.36
N ASP A 344 -51.17 -35.74 0.76
CA ASP A 344 -52.16 -36.48 -0.02
C ASP A 344 -53.03 -37.28 0.96
N LYS A 345 -54.14 -36.64 1.36
CA LYS A 345 -55.42 -37.27 1.71
C LYS A 345 -56.53 -36.24 1.81
#